data_AF-A0A8C7J0R5-F1
#
_entry.id   AF-A0A8C7J0R5-F1
#
_cell.length_a   1.000
_cell.length_b   1.000
_cell.length_c   1.000
_cell.angle_alpha   90.00
_cell.angle_beta   90.00
_cell.angle_gamma   90.00
#
_symmetry.space_group_name_H-M   'P 1'
#
loop_
_entity.id
_entity.type
_entity.pdbx_description
1 polymer ?
#
loop_
_entity_poly.entity_id
_entity_poly.type
_entity_poly.pdbx_seq_one_letter_code
_entity_poly.pdbx_strand_id
1 'polypeptide(L)'
;METEREADLLEEEPPQENGVIQSTQGLYSSTSPPASDDEPFSTYFEEKVPIPEDVTQVFSFRKLWAFTGPGFLMSIAYLDPGNIESDLQSGAKAGFKLLWVLLGATIIGLLLQRLAARLGVVTGMHLAEVCNRQYPTVPRIILWLMVELAIIGSDMQEVIGCAIAFNLLSMGRIPLWGGVLITIIDTFVFLFLDKYGLRKLEAFFGFLITIMAVSFGYEYVMVRPDQGELLKGMFLPYCENCDSAQMEQAVGIVGAVIMPHNIYLHSALVKSRQIDRGNKKEVKEANKYYFIESTIALFISFLINVFVVAVFAEAFYDKTNIEVNAKCNASGSPHTDLFPLDNSTLQVDIFKGGVVLGCFFGPAALYIWAIGILAAGQSSTMTGTYSGQFVMEGFLNLRWSRFARVLLTRSIAIFPTLLVAIFQDVQHLTGMNDFLNVLQSMQPEQCGALRAGGLALHSLPKLCVLPGELL
;
A
#
# COMPACT_ATOMS: atom_id res chain seq x y z
N MET A 1 -47.52 14.99 -73.02
CA MET A 1 -46.18 15.39 -73.45
C MET A 1 -45.21 14.41 -72.82
N GLU A 2 -45.04 13.22 -73.41
CA GLU A 2 -44.24 12.90 -74.63
C GLU A 2 -42.83 12.44 -74.20
N THR A 3 -42.19 11.40 -74.76
CA THR A 3 -42.52 10.60 -75.97
C THR A 3 -42.04 9.13 -75.87
N GLU A 4 -42.29 8.38 -76.94
CA GLU A 4 -42.30 6.92 -77.12
C GLU A 4 -40.95 6.15 -77.13
N ARG A 5 -41.05 4.84 -76.78
CA ARG A 5 -40.51 3.62 -77.47
C ARG A 5 -39.04 3.13 -77.38
N GLU A 6 -38.94 1.82 -77.64
CA GLU A 6 -37.80 0.91 -77.97
C GLU A 6 -36.75 0.68 -76.84
N ALA A 7 -36.37 -0.54 -76.39
CA ALA A 7 -36.31 -1.92 -76.94
C ALA A 7 -35.11 -2.16 -77.90
N ASP A 8 -34.40 -3.30 -77.91
CA ASP A 8 -34.59 -4.61 -77.25
C ASP A 8 -33.24 -5.43 -77.16
N LEU A 9 -33.27 -6.68 -76.65
CA LEU A 9 -32.25 -7.78 -76.73
C LEU A 9 -30.99 -7.63 -75.82
N LEU A 10 -30.30 -8.66 -75.27
CA LEU A 10 -30.45 -10.13 -75.02
C LEU A 10 -29.49 -10.49 -73.82
N GLU A 11 -29.04 -11.68 -73.39
CA GLU A 11 -28.99 -13.12 -73.79
C GLU A 11 -28.68 -13.95 -72.48
N GLU A 12 -29.55 -14.84 -71.97
CA GLU A 12 -29.56 -16.34 -72.00
C GLU A 12 -28.61 -17.16 -71.05
N GLU A 13 -29.08 -18.37 -70.67
CA GLU A 13 -28.59 -19.36 -69.65
C GLU A 13 -28.84 -20.82 -70.17
N PRO A 14 -28.55 -21.95 -69.47
CA PRO A 14 -27.61 -22.28 -68.39
C PRO A 14 -26.52 -23.33 -68.81
N PRO A 15 -26.56 -24.71 -68.71
CA PRO A 15 -27.34 -25.72 -67.94
C PRO A 15 -26.54 -26.78 -67.09
N GLN A 16 -27.30 -27.76 -66.56
CA GLN A 16 -27.10 -29.13 -65.98
C GLN A 16 -25.79 -29.94 -66.26
N GLU A 17 -25.35 -30.96 -65.47
CA GLU A 17 -26.07 -32.22 -65.09
C GLU A 17 -25.52 -33.02 -63.83
N ASN A 18 -26.28 -34.06 -63.42
CA ASN A 18 -26.23 -35.08 -62.34
C ASN A 18 -24.92 -35.85 -62.00
N GLY A 19 -24.86 -36.43 -60.77
CA GLY A 19 -24.04 -37.62 -60.44
C GLY A 19 -23.87 -37.95 -58.93
N VAL A 20 -23.97 -39.23 -58.51
CA VAL A 20 -23.76 -39.69 -57.11
C VAL A 20 -22.98 -41.02 -57.05
N ILE A 21 -21.78 -41.03 -56.45
CA ILE A 21 -21.07 -42.24 -55.92
C ILE A 21 -20.32 -41.84 -54.62
N GLN A 22 -20.12 -42.81 -53.73
CA GLN A 22 -19.61 -42.65 -52.35
C GLN A 22 -18.16 -43.14 -52.18
N SER A 23 -17.29 -42.38 -51.51
CA SER A 23 -16.00 -42.86 -50.98
C SER A 23 -15.52 -42.03 -49.77
N THR A 24 -14.53 -42.52 -49.02
CA THR A 24 -14.31 -42.19 -47.59
C THR A 24 -13.01 -41.39 -47.33
N GLN A 25 -12.94 -40.76 -46.14
CA GLN A 25 -11.79 -40.11 -45.46
C GLN A 25 -11.65 -38.59 -45.69
N GLY A 26 -11.25 -37.79 -44.66
CA GLY A 26 -10.97 -36.36 -44.90
C GLY A 26 -10.72 -35.39 -43.73
N LEU A 27 -11.28 -35.60 -42.52
CA LEU A 27 -10.89 -34.95 -41.23
C LEU A 27 -10.96 -33.39 -41.08
N TYR A 28 -11.34 -32.94 -39.88
CA TYR A 28 -11.33 -31.54 -39.34
C TYR A 28 -12.30 -30.48 -39.89
N SER A 29 -13.45 -30.35 -39.22
CA SER A 29 -14.18 -29.09 -39.08
C SER A 29 -13.45 -28.17 -38.10
N SER A 30 -13.08 -26.96 -38.52
CA SER A 30 -12.55 -25.91 -37.64
C SER A 30 -13.68 -25.10 -36.99
N THR A 31 -14.50 -25.77 -36.18
CA THR A 31 -15.55 -25.11 -35.39
C THR A 31 -14.90 -24.16 -34.39
N SER A 32 -15.16 -22.85 -34.52
CA SER A 32 -14.72 -21.87 -33.54
C SER A 32 -15.31 -22.20 -32.15
N PRO A 33 -14.49 -22.34 -31.09
CA PRO A 33 -15.04 -22.55 -29.75
C PRO A 33 -15.86 -21.31 -29.34
N PRO A 34 -17.00 -21.48 -28.64
CA PRO A 34 -17.70 -20.34 -28.06
C PRO A 34 -16.80 -19.66 -27.03
N ALA A 35 -16.92 -18.33 -26.91
CA ALA A 35 -16.30 -17.61 -25.81
C ALA A 35 -16.90 -18.11 -24.49
N SER A 36 -16.05 -18.50 -23.56
CA SER A 36 -16.47 -18.87 -22.20
C SER A 36 -16.67 -17.60 -21.38
N ASP A 37 -17.91 -17.27 -21.03
CA ASP A 37 -18.27 -16.11 -20.18
C ASP A 37 -17.85 -16.26 -18.69
N ASP A 38 -16.84 -17.09 -18.42
CA ASP A 38 -16.24 -17.37 -17.11
C ASP A 38 -15.01 -16.48 -16.80
N GLU A 39 -15.00 -15.20 -17.21
CA GLU A 39 -14.11 -14.22 -16.57
C GLU A 39 -14.56 -14.10 -15.09
N PRO A 40 -13.68 -14.40 -14.12
CA PRO A 40 -14.07 -14.43 -12.72
C PRO A 40 -14.44 -13.03 -12.24
N PHE A 41 -15.75 -12.80 -12.04
CA PHE A 41 -16.38 -11.55 -11.59
C PHE A 41 -15.58 -10.91 -10.44
N SER A 42 -14.73 -9.93 -10.75
CA SER A 42 -13.81 -9.32 -9.80
C SER A 42 -14.53 -8.22 -9.04
N THR A 43 -14.72 -8.42 -7.75
CA THR A 43 -15.70 -7.72 -6.90
C THR A 43 -15.56 -6.19 -6.82
N TYR A 44 -14.46 -5.60 -7.32
CA TYR A 44 -14.21 -4.15 -7.36
C TYR A 44 -14.15 -3.51 -8.76
N PHE A 45 -14.06 -4.30 -9.84
CA PHE A 45 -13.81 -3.78 -11.19
C PHE A 45 -14.86 -4.25 -12.20
N GLU A 46 -16.13 -4.04 -11.86
CA GLU A 46 -17.29 -4.22 -12.77
C GLU A 46 -17.18 -3.27 -13.98
N GLU A 47 -16.66 -2.05 -13.78
CA GLU A 47 -16.37 -1.08 -14.83
C GLU A 47 -14.85 -0.78 -14.86
N LYS A 48 -14.11 -1.47 -15.74
CA LYS A 48 -12.66 -1.27 -15.95
C LYS A 48 -12.43 0.02 -16.77
N VAL A 49 -11.47 0.87 -16.39
CA VAL A 49 -11.23 2.16 -17.08
C VAL A 49 -10.65 1.93 -18.48
N PRO A 50 -11.23 2.50 -19.56
CA PRO A 50 -10.70 2.39 -20.92
C PRO A 50 -9.51 3.32 -21.16
N ILE A 51 -8.54 2.88 -21.96
CA ILE A 51 -7.34 3.65 -22.30
C ILE A 51 -7.61 4.49 -23.57
N PRO A 52 -7.18 5.77 -23.64
CA PRO A 52 -7.23 6.55 -24.88
C PRO A 52 -6.28 6.01 -25.96
N GLU A 53 -6.82 5.69 -27.14
CA GLU A 53 -6.07 5.29 -28.33
C GLU A 53 -5.36 6.47 -29.01
N ASP A 54 -4.28 6.99 -28.39
CA ASP A 54 -3.36 7.91 -29.07
C ASP A 54 -2.46 7.10 -30.04
N VAL A 55 -2.71 7.25 -31.35
CA VAL A 55 -2.15 6.39 -32.43
C VAL A 55 -0.66 6.63 -32.73
N THR A 56 -0.09 7.79 -32.37
CA THR A 56 1.16 8.30 -32.98
C THR A 56 2.27 8.75 -32.04
N GLN A 57 2.15 8.63 -30.70
CA GLN A 57 3.15 9.14 -29.76
C GLN A 57 3.78 8.08 -28.85
N VAL A 58 5.10 8.18 -28.66
CA VAL A 58 5.94 7.27 -27.83
C VAL A 58 5.70 7.46 -26.32
N PHE A 59 5.06 8.56 -25.94
CA PHE A 59 4.63 8.89 -24.59
C PHE A 59 3.49 9.91 -24.68
N SER A 60 2.40 9.70 -23.95
CA SER A 60 1.26 10.63 -23.88
C SER A 60 0.94 10.91 -22.41
N PHE A 61 0.88 12.19 -22.04
CA PHE A 61 0.42 12.61 -20.71
C PHE A 61 -1.06 12.25 -20.46
N ARG A 62 -1.87 12.17 -21.54
CA ARG A 62 -3.28 11.75 -21.46
C ARG A 62 -3.39 10.25 -21.14
N LYS A 63 -2.55 9.40 -21.78
CA LYS A 63 -2.42 7.99 -21.40
C LYS A 63 -1.87 7.85 -19.98
N LEU A 64 -0.82 8.59 -19.61
CA LEU A 64 -0.27 8.55 -18.25
C LEU A 64 -1.37 8.85 -17.21
N TRP A 65 -2.14 9.93 -17.38
CA TRP A 65 -3.24 10.27 -16.47
C TRP A 65 -4.32 9.18 -16.40
N ALA A 66 -4.64 8.52 -17.52
CA ALA A 66 -5.57 7.39 -17.52
C ALA A 66 -5.02 6.17 -16.75
N PHE A 67 -3.72 5.89 -16.83
CA PHE A 67 -3.07 4.87 -16.01
C PHE A 67 -2.99 5.27 -14.54
N THR A 68 -2.65 6.54 -14.22
CA THR A 68 -2.51 7.07 -12.86
C THR A 68 -3.70 6.69 -11.96
N GLY A 69 -3.40 6.14 -10.79
CA GLY A 69 -4.32 5.64 -9.79
C GLY A 69 -3.66 4.51 -8.98
N PRO A 70 -3.53 3.29 -9.52
CA PRO A 70 -2.99 2.11 -8.85
C PRO A 70 -1.66 2.30 -8.10
N GLY A 71 -0.73 3.09 -8.65
CA GLY A 71 0.56 3.37 -8.02
C GLY A 71 0.44 4.30 -6.81
N PHE A 72 -0.47 5.27 -6.83
CA PHE A 72 -0.75 6.14 -5.67
C PHE A 72 -1.56 5.43 -4.59
N LEU A 73 -2.48 4.53 -4.96
CA LEU A 73 -3.15 3.64 -4.01
C LEU A 73 -2.14 2.69 -3.32
N MET A 74 -1.16 2.19 -4.06
CA MET A 74 -0.06 1.39 -3.51
C MET A 74 0.87 2.20 -2.60
N SER A 75 1.18 3.45 -2.95
CA SER A 75 2.13 4.28 -2.19
C SER A 75 1.57 4.83 -0.86
N ILE A 76 0.26 4.72 -0.61
CA ILE A 76 -0.37 4.98 0.68
C ILE A 76 0.09 4.01 1.76
N ALA A 77 0.30 2.74 1.43
CA ALA A 77 0.85 1.74 2.34
C ALA A 77 2.39 1.88 2.54
N TYR A 78 2.96 3.04 2.21
CA TYR A 78 4.28 3.52 2.65
C TYR A 78 4.15 4.75 3.59
N LEU A 79 2.91 5.18 3.87
CA LEU A 79 2.51 6.39 4.57
C LEU A 79 1.43 6.11 5.63
N ASP A 80 1.25 4.84 6.03
CA ASP A 80 0.34 4.50 7.11
C ASP A 80 0.93 4.84 8.48
N PRO A 81 0.13 4.88 9.56
CA PRO A 81 0.64 5.23 10.89
C PRO A 81 1.75 4.29 11.39
N GLY A 82 1.73 3.00 11.02
CA GLY A 82 2.77 2.03 11.40
C GLY A 82 4.14 2.32 10.77
N ASN A 83 4.15 2.77 9.50
CA ASN A 83 5.36 3.22 8.82
C ASN A 83 5.83 4.58 9.37
N ILE A 84 4.93 5.56 9.52
CA ILE A 84 5.24 6.88 10.10
C ILE A 84 5.80 6.75 11.53
N GLU A 85 5.30 5.80 12.35
CA GLU A 85 5.86 5.54 13.68
C GLU A 85 7.28 4.94 13.61
N SER A 86 7.54 4.01 12.69
CA SER A 86 8.89 3.45 12.48
C SER A 86 9.89 4.53 12.05
N ASP A 87 9.49 5.44 11.16
CA ASP A 87 10.33 6.55 10.73
C ASP A 87 10.60 7.55 11.86
N LEU A 88 9.56 7.96 12.59
CA LEU A 88 9.64 8.83 13.77
C LEU A 88 10.58 8.24 14.84
N GLN A 89 10.45 6.94 15.14
CA GLN A 89 11.33 6.28 16.11
C GLN A 89 12.76 6.17 15.60
N SER A 90 12.98 5.91 14.32
CA SER A 90 14.32 5.81 13.74
C SER A 90 15.06 7.14 13.80
N GLY A 91 14.37 8.25 13.51
CA GLY A 91 14.90 9.60 13.66
C GLY A 91 15.26 9.89 15.12
N ALA A 92 14.37 9.60 16.07
CA ALA A 92 14.62 9.83 17.49
C ALA A 92 15.77 8.97 18.06
N LYS A 93 15.85 7.69 17.68
CA LYS A 93 16.82 6.71 18.24
C LYS A 93 18.18 6.73 17.52
N ALA A 94 18.26 7.12 16.25
CA ALA A 94 19.46 7.04 15.43
C ALA A 94 19.83 8.34 14.66
N GLY A 95 18.98 9.37 14.72
CA GLY A 95 19.19 10.62 13.99
C GLY A 95 19.22 10.38 12.48
N PHE A 96 20.06 11.11 11.76
CA PHE A 96 20.21 10.98 10.31
C PHE A 96 20.88 9.65 9.86
N LYS A 97 21.43 8.82 10.78
CA LYS A 97 22.25 7.64 10.44
C LYS A 97 21.52 6.54 9.65
N LEU A 98 20.20 6.44 9.75
CA LEU A 98 19.41 5.38 9.10
C LEU A 98 18.73 5.81 7.78
N LEU A 99 18.91 7.05 7.34
CA LEU A 99 18.28 7.54 6.10
C LEU A 99 18.71 6.76 4.84
N TRP A 100 19.94 6.25 4.77
CA TRP A 100 20.38 5.36 3.69
C TRP A 100 19.65 4.01 3.70
N VAL A 101 19.20 3.52 4.87
CA VAL A 101 18.39 2.30 5.00
C VAL A 101 17.00 2.55 4.44
N LEU A 102 16.36 3.67 4.79
CA LEU A 102 15.07 4.09 4.23
C LEU A 102 15.14 4.24 2.70
N LEU A 103 16.20 4.88 2.18
CA LEU A 103 16.44 5.01 0.74
C LEU A 103 16.63 3.63 0.07
N GLY A 104 17.48 2.77 0.63
CA GLY A 104 17.74 1.43 0.11
C GLY A 104 16.49 0.54 0.12
N ALA A 105 15.76 0.51 1.23
CA ALA A 105 14.50 -0.22 1.37
C ALA A 105 13.45 0.28 0.37
N THR A 106 13.36 1.59 0.13
CA THR A 106 12.42 2.17 -0.85
C THR A 106 12.80 1.79 -2.29
N ILE A 107 14.10 1.77 -2.63
CA ILE A 107 14.57 1.31 -3.94
C ILE A 107 14.23 -0.18 -4.16
N ILE A 108 14.45 -1.03 -3.15
CA ILE A 108 14.06 -2.45 -3.17
C ILE A 108 12.52 -2.58 -3.28
N GLY A 109 11.77 -1.77 -2.53
CA GLY A 109 10.32 -1.66 -2.62
C GLY A 109 9.84 -1.37 -4.05
N LEU A 110 10.40 -0.34 -4.71
CA LEU A 110 10.09 -0.01 -6.10
C LEU A 110 10.40 -1.19 -7.06
N LEU A 111 11.48 -1.95 -6.83
CA LEU A 111 11.79 -3.14 -7.63
C LEU A 111 10.75 -4.26 -7.44
N LEU A 112 10.36 -4.55 -6.19
CA LEU A 112 9.33 -5.55 -5.87
C LEU A 112 7.95 -5.14 -6.39
N GLN A 113 7.57 -3.87 -6.21
CA GLN A 113 6.31 -3.31 -6.70
C GLN A 113 6.24 -3.32 -8.25
N ARG A 114 7.36 -3.08 -8.93
CA ARG A 114 7.45 -3.23 -10.40
C ARG A 114 7.25 -4.69 -10.85
N LEU A 115 7.72 -5.68 -10.07
CA LEU A 115 7.49 -7.10 -10.36
C LEU A 115 6.02 -7.47 -10.11
N ALA A 116 5.40 -6.97 -9.04
CA ALA A 116 3.98 -7.17 -8.72
C ALA A 116 3.06 -6.59 -9.82
N ALA A 117 3.28 -5.35 -10.23
CA ALA A 117 2.57 -4.72 -11.34
C ALA A 117 2.74 -5.52 -12.65
N ARG A 118 3.98 -5.92 -12.97
CA ARG A 118 4.27 -6.71 -14.18
C ARG A 118 3.57 -8.07 -14.17
N LEU A 119 3.46 -8.74 -13.02
CA LEU A 119 2.73 -9.99 -12.88
C LEU A 119 1.24 -9.80 -13.23
N GLY A 120 0.59 -8.81 -12.62
CA GLY A 120 -0.83 -8.50 -12.87
C GLY A 120 -1.11 -8.13 -14.33
N VAL A 121 -0.27 -7.28 -14.92
CA VAL A 121 -0.42 -6.83 -16.32
C VAL A 121 -0.20 -7.97 -17.32
N VAL A 122 0.84 -8.79 -17.14
CA VAL A 122 1.21 -9.83 -18.12
C VAL A 122 0.33 -11.08 -17.98
N THR A 123 0.03 -11.53 -16.76
CA THR A 123 -0.72 -12.77 -16.55
C THR A 123 -2.23 -12.56 -16.46
N GLY A 124 -2.69 -11.34 -16.18
CA GLY A 124 -4.09 -11.05 -15.85
C GLY A 124 -4.52 -11.48 -14.45
N MET A 125 -3.61 -12.08 -13.67
CA MET A 125 -3.86 -12.58 -12.31
C MET A 125 -3.05 -11.78 -11.29
N HIS A 126 -3.64 -11.48 -10.14
CA HIS A 126 -2.91 -10.95 -8.99
C HIS A 126 -2.16 -12.06 -8.26
N LEU A 127 -1.17 -11.67 -7.45
CA LEU A 127 -0.22 -12.60 -6.84
C LEU A 127 -0.91 -13.74 -6.05
N ALA A 128 -2.00 -13.44 -5.34
CA ALA A 128 -2.76 -14.45 -4.60
C ALA A 128 -3.46 -15.51 -5.49
N GLU A 129 -3.98 -15.13 -6.67
CA GLU A 129 -4.53 -16.08 -7.66
C GLU A 129 -3.42 -16.99 -8.22
N VAL A 130 -2.23 -16.42 -8.47
CA VAL A 130 -1.05 -17.18 -8.94
C VAL A 130 -0.56 -18.14 -7.86
N CYS A 131 -0.46 -17.70 -6.60
CA CYS A 131 -0.12 -18.54 -5.46
C CYS A 131 -1.15 -19.68 -5.27
N ASN A 132 -2.44 -19.42 -5.46
CA ASN A 132 -3.49 -20.45 -5.35
C ASN A 132 -3.37 -21.57 -6.39
N ARG A 133 -2.93 -21.23 -7.61
CA ARG A 133 -2.68 -22.19 -8.70
C ARG A 133 -1.35 -22.93 -8.57
N GLN A 134 -0.34 -22.32 -7.94
CA GLN A 134 1.03 -22.86 -7.91
C GLN A 134 1.38 -23.63 -6.62
N TYR A 135 0.76 -23.32 -5.49
CA TYR A 135 1.04 -23.97 -4.20
C TYR A 135 -0.01 -25.00 -3.79
N PRO A 136 0.39 -26.14 -3.18
CA PRO A 136 -0.55 -27.08 -2.58
C PRO A 136 -1.26 -26.46 -1.36
N THR A 137 -2.37 -27.08 -0.96
CA THR A 137 -3.34 -26.53 0.02
C THR A 137 -2.74 -26.09 1.34
N VAL A 138 -1.80 -26.85 1.93
CA VAL A 138 -1.26 -26.56 3.26
C VAL A 138 -0.36 -25.30 3.27
N PRO A 139 0.71 -25.19 2.46
CA PRO A 139 1.46 -23.93 2.32
C PRO A 139 0.58 -22.75 1.91
N ARG A 140 -0.42 -22.97 1.04
CA ARG A 140 -1.35 -21.92 0.60
C ARG A 140 -2.19 -21.34 1.75
N ILE A 141 -2.65 -22.18 2.68
CA ILE A 141 -3.42 -21.75 3.86
C ILE A 141 -2.51 -21.04 4.88
N ILE A 142 -1.27 -21.52 5.06
CA ILE A 142 -0.28 -20.87 5.93
C ILE A 142 0.05 -19.46 5.41
N LEU A 143 0.34 -19.32 4.11
CA LEU A 143 0.59 -18.03 3.48
C LEU A 143 -0.60 -17.08 3.57
N TRP A 144 -1.83 -17.58 3.37
CA TRP A 144 -3.03 -16.77 3.58
C TRP A 144 -3.12 -16.25 5.03
N LEU A 145 -2.96 -17.13 6.02
CA LEU A 145 -3.03 -16.77 7.43
C LEU A 145 -1.98 -15.72 7.81
N MET A 146 -0.74 -15.85 7.31
CA MET A 146 0.32 -14.87 7.55
C MET A 146 -0.04 -13.48 6.99
N VAL A 147 -0.55 -13.41 5.76
CA VAL A 147 -0.88 -12.12 5.12
C VAL A 147 -2.15 -11.52 5.73
N GLU A 148 -3.14 -12.32 6.10
CA GLU A 148 -4.35 -11.87 6.81
C GLU A 148 -3.99 -11.30 8.20
N LEU A 149 -3.06 -11.95 8.93
CA LEU A 149 -2.51 -11.41 10.19
C LEU A 149 -1.70 -10.12 9.99
N ALA A 150 -0.95 -9.97 8.89
CA ALA A 150 -0.26 -8.72 8.56
C ALA A 150 -1.23 -7.56 8.33
N ILE A 151 -2.35 -7.84 7.66
CA ILE A 151 -3.40 -6.85 7.40
C ILE A 151 -4.09 -6.44 8.70
N ILE A 152 -4.42 -7.40 9.58
CA ILE A 152 -4.96 -7.12 10.93
C ILE A 152 -3.94 -6.29 11.76
N GLY A 153 -2.63 -6.50 11.58
CA GLY A 153 -1.59 -5.68 12.20
C GLY A 153 -1.66 -4.21 11.78
N SER A 154 -1.62 -3.91 10.48
CA SER A 154 -1.74 -2.53 9.95
C SER A 154 -3.10 -1.89 10.28
N ASP A 155 -4.18 -2.68 10.28
CA ASP A 155 -5.52 -2.29 10.74
C ASP A 155 -5.48 -1.78 12.20
N MET A 156 -4.79 -2.49 13.10
CA MET A 156 -4.59 -2.06 14.50
C MET A 156 -3.73 -0.80 14.63
N GLN A 157 -2.62 -0.71 13.89
CA GLN A 157 -1.72 0.46 13.89
C GLN A 157 -2.47 1.73 13.44
N GLU A 158 -3.31 1.60 12.43
CA GLU A 158 -4.19 2.66 11.96
C GLU A 158 -5.23 3.10 13.00
N VAL A 159 -5.96 2.16 13.59
CA VAL A 159 -6.99 2.47 14.61
C VAL A 159 -6.38 3.23 15.80
N ILE A 160 -5.15 2.89 16.18
CA ILE A 160 -4.36 3.61 17.18
C ILE A 160 -4.01 5.02 16.68
N GLY A 161 -3.45 5.15 15.47
CA GLY A 161 -3.09 6.44 14.86
C GLY A 161 -4.26 7.43 14.79
N CYS A 162 -5.43 6.96 14.33
CA CYS A 162 -6.66 7.76 14.31
C CYS A 162 -7.17 8.13 15.70
N ALA A 163 -7.14 7.21 16.67
CA ALA A 163 -7.53 7.51 18.04
C ALA A 163 -6.61 8.56 18.69
N ILE A 164 -5.30 8.50 18.43
CA ILE A 164 -4.30 9.50 18.83
C ILE A 164 -4.59 10.85 18.16
N ALA A 165 -4.87 10.85 16.85
CA ALA A 165 -5.20 12.08 16.12
C ALA A 165 -6.47 12.74 16.67
N PHE A 166 -7.55 11.99 16.94
CA PHE A 166 -8.76 12.53 17.56
C PHE A 166 -8.51 13.06 18.99
N ASN A 167 -7.64 12.41 19.77
CA ASN A 167 -7.26 12.90 21.10
C ASN A 167 -6.52 14.24 21.02
N LEU A 168 -5.50 14.35 20.15
CA LEU A 168 -4.73 15.59 19.93
C LEU A 168 -5.59 16.72 19.37
N LEU A 169 -6.35 16.47 18.29
CA LEU A 169 -7.25 17.46 17.67
C LEU A 169 -8.31 17.99 18.63
N SER A 170 -8.74 17.18 19.59
CA SER A 170 -9.78 17.55 20.56
C SER A 170 -9.23 18.15 21.87
N MET A 171 -7.92 18.46 21.95
CA MET A 171 -7.27 18.92 23.20
C MET A 171 -7.51 17.95 24.38
N GLY A 172 -7.48 16.64 24.13
CA GLY A 172 -7.74 15.61 25.12
C GLY A 172 -9.22 15.44 25.52
N ARG A 173 -10.17 16.16 24.91
CA ARG A 173 -11.62 16.02 25.20
C ARG A 173 -12.17 14.64 24.83
N ILE A 174 -11.62 14.02 23.79
CA ILE A 174 -11.95 12.66 23.35
C ILE A 174 -10.84 11.73 23.88
N PRO A 175 -11.12 10.82 24.84
CA PRO A 175 -10.12 9.85 25.30
C PRO A 175 -9.81 8.81 24.21
N LEU A 176 -8.67 8.12 24.30
CA LEU A 176 -8.22 7.18 23.27
C LEU A 176 -9.26 6.09 22.95
N TRP A 177 -9.88 5.47 23.96
CA TRP A 177 -10.98 4.51 23.74
C TRP A 177 -12.18 5.12 23.00
N GLY A 178 -12.44 6.42 23.18
CA GLY A 178 -13.47 7.15 22.44
C GLY A 178 -13.08 7.37 20.98
N GLY A 179 -11.80 7.65 20.71
CA GLY A 179 -11.24 7.69 19.36
C GLY A 179 -11.36 6.34 18.63
N VAL A 180 -11.04 5.24 19.31
CA VAL A 180 -11.19 3.86 18.81
C VAL A 180 -12.65 3.49 18.51
N LEU A 181 -13.63 4.08 19.21
CA LEU A 181 -15.04 3.90 18.86
C LEU A 181 -15.50 4.80 17.70
N ILE A 182 -14.82 5.92 17.43
CA ILE A 182 -15.11 6.80 16.29
C ILE A 182 -14.64 6.18 14.97
N THR A 183 -13.56 5.37 14.96
CA THR A 183 -13.11 4.69 13.72
C THR A 183 -14.12 3.66 13.20
N ILE A 184 -15.00 3.12 14.05
CA ILE A 184 -16.16 2.32 13.59
C ILE A 184 -17.02 3.11 12.58
N ILE A 185 -17.05 4.45 12.69
CA ILE A 185 -17.78 5.33 11.76
C ILE A 185 -17.02 5.53 10.44
N ASP A 186 -15.68 5.64 10.45
CA ASP A 186 -14.90 5.75 9.21
C ASP A 186 -15.10 4.56 8.29
N THR A 187 -15.26 3.38 8.89
CA THR A 187 -15.47 2.13 8.18
C THR A 187 -16.80 2.16 7.40
N PHE A 188 -17.84 2.77 7.96
CA PHE A 188 -19.10 3.02 7.23
C PHE A 188 -18.96 4.13 6.17
N VAL A 189 -18.14 5.15 6.41
CA VAL A 189 -17.85 6.20 5.42
C VAL A 189 -17.09 5.63 4.22
N PHE A 190 -16.09 4.77 4.43
CA PHE A 190 -15.38 4.07 3.36
C PHE A 190 -16.32 3.17 2.55
N LEU A 191 -17.14 2.34 3.22
CA LEU A 191 -18.13 1.47 2.56
C LEU A 191 -19.17 2.26 1.75
N PHE A 192 -19.41 3.53 2.09
CA PHE A 192 -20.21 4.46 1.29
C PHE A 192 -19.43 5.04 0.11
N LEU A 193 -18.15 5.42 0.31
CA LEU A 193 -17.27 5.98 -0.72
C LEU A 193 -16.92 4.99 -1.85
N ASP A 194 -16.69 3.71 -1.54
CA ASP A 194 -16.42 2.65 -2.53
C ASP A 194 -17.53 2.57 -3.60
N LYS A 195 -18.78 2.89 -3.23
CA LYS A 195 -19.94 2.93 -4.13
C LYS A 195 -19.90 4.06 -5.18
N TYR A 196 -19.04 5.07 -5.03
CA TYR A 196 -18.99 6.23 -5.94
C TYR A 196 -18.11 6.06 -7.18
N GLY A 197 -17.40 4.92 -7.29
CA GLY A 197 -16.64 4.51 -8.45
C GLY A 197 -15.14 4.87 -8.39
N LEU A 198 -14.30 3.98 -8.93
CA LEU A 198 -12.85 3.98 -8.76
C LEU A 198 -12.18 5.34 -9.01
N ARG A 199 -12.58 6.08 -10.06
CA ARG A 199 -11.89 7.34 -10.41
C ARG A 199 -12.10 8.47 -9.39
N LYS A 200 -13.17 8.43 -8.60
CA LYS A 200 -13.40 9.40 -7.51
C LYS A 200 -12.66 8.99 -6.24
N LEU A 201 -12.57 7.68 -5.98
CA LEU A 201 -11.78 7.09 -4.91
C LEU A 201 -10.28 7.38 -5.11
N GLU A 202 -9.76 7.21 -6.34
CA GLU A 202 -8.39 7.62 -6.73
C GLU A 202 -8.13 9.12 -6.45
N ALA A 203 -9.11 10.00 -6.74
CA ALA A 203 -8.98 11.44 -6.46
C ALA A 203 -9.03 11.77 -4.95
N PHE A 204 -9.85 11.05 -4.18
CA PHE A 204 -9.91 11.18 -2.71
C PHE A 204 -8.59 10.77 -2.05
N PHE A 205 -7.98 9.67 -2.52
CA PHE A 205 -6.64 9.28 -2.08
C PHE A 205 -5.57 10.32 -2.44
N GLY A 206 -5.59 10.86 -3.66
CA GLY A 206 -4.69 11.95 -4.04
C GLY A 206 -4.81 13.19 -3.13
N PHE A 207 -6.03 13.48 -2.65
CA PHE A 207 -6.28 14.53 -1.66
C PHE A 207 -5.69 14.19 -0.27
N LEU A 208 -5.85 12.96 0.24
CA LEU A 208 -5.23 12.54 1.50
C LEU A 208 -3.69 12.57 1.44
N ILE A 209 -3.09 12.08 0.34
CA ILE A 209 -1.63 12.17 0.12
C ILE A 209 -1.17 13.64 0.07
N THR A 210 -1.97 14.53 -0.53
CA THR A 210 -1.67 15.97 -0.56
C THR A 210 -1.71 16.59 0.84
N ILE A 211 -2.66 16.18 1.70
CA ILE A 211 -2.69 16.61 3.11
C ILE A 211 -1.42 16.15 3.83
N MET A 212 -1.04 14.87 3.72
CA MET A 212 0.18 14.34 4.35
C MET A 212 1.43 15.08 3.87
N ALA A 213 1.58 15.28 2.56
CA ALA A 213 2.71 16.01 1.97
C ALA A 213 2.81 17.47 2.47
N VAL A 214 1.66 18.16 2.62
CA VAL A 214 1.61 19.54 3.12
C VAL A 214 1.86 19.59 4.63
N SER A 215 1.27 18.68 5.42
CA SER A 215 1.47 18.63 6.87
C SER A 215 2.93 18.33 7.24
N PHE A 216 3.47 17.19 6.80
CA PHE A 216 4.82 16.79 7.18
C PHE A 216 5.89 17.67 6.50
N GLY A 217 5.60 18.20 5.31
CA GLY A 217 6.44 19.22 4.67
C GLY A 217 6.44 20.57 5.39
N TYR A 218 5.33 20.97 6.02
CA TYR A 218 5.29 22.16 6.88
C TYR A 218 6.15 21.97 8.13
N GLU A 219 6.02 20.82 8.82
CA GLU A 219 6.87 20.50 9.98
C GLU A 219 8.35 20.56 9.61
N TYR A 220 8.75 19.94 8.50
CA TYR A 220 10.13 19.97 8.01
C TYR A 220 10.67 21.40 7.79
N VAL A 221 9.88 22.28 7.17
CA VAL A 221 10.25 23.69 6.92
C VAL A 221 10.25 24.53 8.19
N MET A 222 9.43 24.18 9.19
CA MET A 222 9.37 24.85 10.49
C MET A 222 10.54 24.45 11.40
N VAL A 223 10.87 23.16 11.46
CA VAL A 223 11.95 22.59 12.27
C VAL A 223 13.33 22.94 11.72
N ARG A 224 13.50 22.95 10.39
CA ARG A 224 14.75 23.27 9.67
C ARG A 224 15.94 22.35 10.05
N PRO A 225 15.81 21.02 9.91
CA PRO A 225 16.90 20.08 10.17
C PRO A 225 18.13 20.35 9.28
N ASP A 226 19.33 20.02 9.76
CA ASP A 226 20.56 20.25 9.01
C ASP A 226 20.59 19.48 7.68
N GLN A 227 20.64 20.23 6.57
CA GLN A 227 20.57 19.68 5.22
C GLN A 227 21.86 18.93 4.82
N GLY A 228 23.01 19.28 5.40
CA GLY A 228 24.28 18.61 5.19
C GLY A 228 24.33 17.27 5.91
N GLU A 229 23.88 17.21 7.16
CA GLU A 229 23.77 15.95 7.91
C GLU A 229 22.73 15.01 7.28
N LEU A 230 21.58 15.54 6.87
CA LEU A 230 20.53 14.80 6.16
C LEU A 230 21.05 14.18 4.85
N LEU A 231 21.69 14.97 3.97
CA LEU A 231 22.24 14.44 2.72
C LEU A 231 23.39 13.44 2.96
N LYS A 232 24.22 13.67 3.98
CA LYS A 232 25.26 12.72 4.41
C LYS A 232 24.64 11.40 4.87
N GLY A 233 23.59 11.45 5.69
CA GLY A 233 22.87 10.27 6.19
C GLY A 233 22.11 9.48 5.12
N MET A 234 21.65 10.15 4.06
CA MET A 234 21.01 9.50 2.90
C MET A 234 22.01 8.78 1.99
N PHE A 235 23.18 9.36 1.73
CA PHE A 235 24.09 8.90 0.67
C PHE A 235 25.38 8.23 1.15
N LEU A 236 25.80 8.42 2.41
CA LEU A 236 26.88 7.63 3.00
C LEU A 236 26.28 6.62 3.98
N PRO A 237 26.44 5.29 3.76
CA PRO A 237 26.14 4.30 4.77
C PRO A 237 27.21 4.36 5.88
N TYR A 238 26.91 5.05 6.98
CA TYR A 238 27.76 5.07 8.18
C TYR A 238 26.96 4.67 9.42
N CYS A 239 27.42 3.63 10.11
CA CYS A 239 26.83 3.16 11.37
C CYS A 239 27.91 3.02 12.46
N GLU A 240 28.71 4.09 12.61
CA GLU A 240 29.80 4.14 13.58
C GLU A 240 29.22 4.12 15.01
N ASN A 241 29.60 3.09 15.77
CA ASN A 241 29.09 2.76 17.11
C ASN A 241 27.56 2.60 17.19
N CYS A 242 26.94 1.97 16.19
CA CYS A 242 25.51 1.64 16.25
C CYS A 242 25.22 0.52 17.27
N ASP A 243 24.37 0.82 18.24
CA ASP A 243 23.90 -0.13 19.26
C ASP A 243 22.78 -1.04 18.71
N SER A 244 22.54 -2.14 19.42
CA SER A 244 21.41 -3.06 19.29
C SER A 244 20.07 -2.38 18.99
N ALA A 245 19.70 -1.34 19.76
CA ALA A 245 18.48 -0.57 19.55
C ALA A 245 18.44 0.19 18.20
N GLN A 246 19.59 0.56 17.63
CA GLN A 246 19.66 1.20 16.30
C GLN A 246 19.59 0.16 15.17
N MET A 247 20.07 -1.06 15.40
CA MET A 247 19.93 -2.19 14.48
C MET A 247 18.49 -2.71 14.42
N GLU A 248 17.78 -2.77 15.55
CA GLU A 248 16.35 -3.09 15.61
C GLU A 248 15.53 -2.12 14.76
N GLN A 249 15.81 -0.82 14.86
CA GLN A 249 15.15 0.22 14.05
C GLN A 249 15.49 0.12 12.56
N ALA A 250 16.71 -0.27 12.20
CA ALA A 250 17.07 -0.54 10.80
C ALA A 250 16.25 -1.70 10.21
N VAL A 251 15.98 -2.77 10.99
CA VAL A 251 15.09 -3.86 10.59
C VAL A 251 13.63 -3.40 10.54
N GLY A 252 13.20 -2.55 11.48
CA GLY A 252 11.87 -1.93 11.50
C GLY A 252 11.55 -1.15 10.22
N ILE A 253 12.45 -0.26 9.79
CA ILE A 253 12.34 0.47 8.52
C ILE A 253 12.16 -0.50 7.34
N VAL A 254 12.98 -1.55 7.24
CA VAL A 254 12.88 -2.52 6.14
C VAL A 254 11.53 -3.26 6.16
N GLY A 255 11.00 -3.59 7.34
CA GLY A 255 9.67 -4.18 7.50
C GLY A 255 8.55 -3.25 7.03
N ALA A 256 8.51 -2.04 7.57
CA ALA A 256 7.50 -1.03 7.27
C ALA A 256 7.48 -0.61 5.79
N VAL A 257 8.66 -0.54 5.16
CA VAL A 257 8.81 -0.15 3.74
C VAL A 257 8.57 -1.32 2.78
N ILE A 258 8.80 -2.57 3.20
CA ILE A 258 8.57 -3.77 2.36
C ILE A 258 7.34 -4.54 2.88
N MET A 259 6.24 -3.82 3.08
CA MET A 259 4.99 -4.37 3.62
C MET A 259 4.38 -5.45 2.69
N PRO A 260 4.32 -6.74 3.10
CA PRO A 260 4.04 -7.84 2.18
C PRO A 260 2.65 -7.79 1.54
N HIS A 261 1.63 -7.34 2.29
CA HIS A 261 0.25 -7.30 1.80
C HIS A 261 0.08 -6.31 0.63
N ASN A 262 0.90 -5.25 0.59
CA ASN A 262 0.86 -4.22 -0.45
C ASN A 262 1.35 -4.76 -1.82
N ILE A 263 2.23 -5.76 -1.82
CA ILE A 263 2.66 -6.47 -3.04
C ILE A 263 1.47 -7.20 -3.69
N TYR A 264 0.60 -7.81 -2.88
CA TYR A 264 -0.65 -8.42 -3.36
C TYR A 264 -1.62 -7.35 -3.88
N LEU A 265 -1.83 -6.28 -3.11
CA LEU A 265 -2.70 -5.14 -3.48
C LEU A 265 -2.34 -4.58 -4.86
N HIS A 266 -1.09 -4.17 -5.06
CA HIS A 266 -0.66 -3.54 -6.31
C HIS A 266 -0.81 -4.48 -7.52
N SER A 267 -0.50 -5.78 -7.35
CA SER A 267 -0.71 -6.78 -8.40
C SER A 267 -2.18 -6.97 -8.81
N ALA A 268 -3.12 -6.57 -7.95
CA ALA A 268 -4.56 -6.54 -8.24
C ALA A 268 -5.04 -5.20 -8.78
N LEU A 269 -4.57 -4.07 -8.23
CA LEU A 269 -4.98 -2.72 -8.67
C LEU A 269 -4.65 -2.46 -10.16
N VAL A 270 -3.56 -3.04 -10.69
CA VAL A 270 -3.24 -2.96 -12.13
C VAL A 270 -4.22 -3.70 -13.05
N LYS A 271 -5.10 -4.58 -12.52
CA LYS A 271 -6.20 -5.23 -13.26
C LYS A 271 -7.37 -4.26 -13.54
N SER A 272 -7.37 -3.06 -12.94
CA SER A 272 -8.45 -2.05 -13.07
C SER A 272 -8.52 -1.35 -14.43
N ARG A 273 -7.44 -1.41 -15.22
CA ARG A 273 -7.35 -0.79 -16.56
C ARG A 273 -7.53 -1.85 -17.64
N GLN A 274 -8.28 -1.53 -18.70
CA GLN A 274 -8.47 -2.43 -19.84
C GLN A 274 -7.18 -2.46 -20.67
N ILE A 275 -6.60 -3.65 -20.91
CA ILE A 275 -5.35 -3.85 -21.66
C ILE A 275 -5.52 -5.14 -22.47
N ASP A 276 -5.32 -5.13 -23.80
CA ASP A 276 -5.24 -6.39 -24.54
C ASP A 276 -3.93 -7.11 -24.22
N ARG A 277 -4.07 -8.37 -23.79
CA ARG A 277 -2.94 -9.26 -23.46
C ARG A 277 -2.43 -10.02 -24.69
N GLY A 278 -3.21 -10.08 -25.78
CA GLY A 278 -2.75 -10.56 -27.08
C GLY A 278 -1.73 -9.61 -27.72
N ASN A 279 -1.99 -8.30 -27.64
CA ASN A 279 -1.12 -7.27 -28.18
C ASN A 279 0.11 -7.01 -27.31
N LYS A 280 1.23 -7.63 -27.68
CA LYS A 280 2.56 -7.40 -27.06
C LYS A 280 3.00 -5.92 -27.02
N LYS A 281 2.44 -5.03 -27.84
CA LYS A 281 2.74 -3.59 -27.79
C LYS A 281 2.05 -2.91 -26.60
N GLU A 282 0.76 -3.16 -26.40
CA GLU A 282 -0.03 -2.63 -25.28
C GLU A 282 0.50 -3.13 -23.94
N VAL A 283 0.76 -4.44 -23.82
CA VAL A 283 1.39 -5.01 -22.61
C VAL A 283 2.72 -4.31 -22.29
N LYS A 284 3.53 -3.97 -23.29
CA LYS A 284 4.79 -3.22 -23.10
C LYS A 284 4.56 -1.74 -22.77
N GLU A 285 3.55 -1.10 -23.34
CA GLU A 285 3.19 0.29 -23.06
C GLU A 285 2.61 0.46 -21.64
N ALA A 286 1.70 -0.42 -21.22
CA ALA A 286 1.17 -0.45 -19.85
C ALA A 286 2.26 -0.67 -18.80
N ASN A 287 3.16 -1.64 -19.03
CA ASN A 287 4.34 -1.85 -18.15
C ASN A 287 5.28 -0.64 -18.08
N LYS A 288 5.31 0.23 -19.11
CA LYS A 288 6.06 1.49 -19.08
C LYS A 288 5.33 2.55 -18.23
N TYR A 289 4.02 2.75 -18.42
CA TYR A 289 3.29 3.76 -17.65
C TYR A 289 3.18 3.40 -16.17
N TYR A 290 2.85 2.15 -15.82
CA TYR A 290 2.80 1.73 -14.41
C TYR A 290 4.16 1.87 -13.72
N PHE A 291 5.27 1.60 -14.40
CA PHE A 291 6.60 1.84 -13.82
C PHE A 291 6.84 3.33 -13.53
N ILE A 292 6.56 4.21 -14.49
CA ILE A 292 6.69 5.67 -14.31
C ILE A 292 5.80 6.16 -13.17
N GLU A 293 4.55 5.70 -13.12
CA GLU A 293 3.60 6.02 -12.06
C GLU A 293 4.08 5.55 -10.69
N SER A 294 4.46 4.28 -10.54
CA SER A 294 4.97 3.74 -9.27
C SER A 294 6.25 4.45 -8.81
N THR A 295 7.14 4.86 -9.72
CA THR A 295 8.32 5.65 -9.37
C THR A 295 7.95 7.03 -8.86
N ILE A 296 6.99 7.73 -9.49
CA ILE A 296 6.53 9.04 -9.01
C ILE A 296 5.83 8.92 -7.65
N ALA A 297 4.93 7.94 -7.50
CA ALA A 297 4.17 7.74 -6.27
C ALA A 297 5.07 7.36 -5.08
N LEU A 298 5.99 6.41 -5.26
CA LEU A 298 6.95 6.03 -4.21
C LEU A 298 8.01 7.11 -3.94
N PHE A 299 8.36 7.95 -4.91
CA PHE A 299 9.24 9.10 -4.66
C PHE A 299 8.54 10.17 -3.82
N ILE A 300 7.24 10.38 -4.01
CA ILE A 300 6.43 11.28 -3.17
C ILE A 300 6.30 10.71 -1.75
N SER A 301 6.03 9.42 -1.59
CA SER A 301 6.01 8.79 -0.26
C SER A 301 7.39 8.91 0.40
N PHE A 302 8.47 8.49 -0.26
CA PHE A 302 9.85 8.62 0.24
C PHE A 302 10.19 10.03 0.75
N LEU A 303 9.78 11.08 0.03
CA LEU A 303 10.01 12.45 0.46
C LEU A 303 9.30 12.79 1.78
N ILE A 304 8.08 12.28 1.98
CA ILE A 304 7.33 12.41 3.24
C ILE A 304 8.01 11.63 4.37
N ASN A 305 8.40 10.38 4.11
CA ASN A 305 9.16 9.55 5.07
C ASN A 305 10.44 10.26 5.52
N VAL A 306 11.23 10.81 4.57
CA VAL A 306 12.43 11.63 4.89
C VAL A 306 12.08 12.88 5.68
N PHE A 307 10.95 13.56 5.41
CA PHE A 307 10.50 14.70 6.22
C PHE A 307 10.21 14.28 7.67
N VAL A 308 9.53 13.15 7.89
CA VAL A 308 9.25 12.60 9.23
C VAL A 308 10.56 12.26 9.95
N VAL A 309 11.42 11.40 9.38
CA VAL A 309 12.69 11.01 10.02
C VAL A 309 13.52 12.23 10.39
N ALA A 310 13.61 13.23 9.51
CA ALA A 310 14.42 14.43 9.74
C ALA A 310 13.83 15.37 10.82
N VAL A 311 12.51 15.52 10.88
CA VAL A 311 11.81 16.29 11.92
C VAL A 311 12.06 15.67 13.30
N PHE A 312 11.93 14.35 13.43
CA PHE A 312 12.13 13.66 14.71
C PHE A 312 13.61 13.50 15.08
N ALA A 313 14.53 13.42 14.11
CA ALA A 313 15.96 13.53 14.37
C ALA A 313 16.31 14.87 15.05
N GLU A 314 15.97 16.01 14.44
CA GLU A 314 16.30 17.33 15.00
C GLU A 314 15.57 17.61 16.33
N ALA A 315 14.32 17.16 16.48
CA ALA A 315 13.52 17.43 17.68
C ALA A 315 13.83 16.51 18.88
N PHE A 316 14.30 15.27 18.68
CA PHE A 316 14.45 14.26 19.75
C PHE A 316 15.84 13.63 19.89
N TYR A 317 16.73 13.71 18.89
CA TYR A 317 18.01 13.03 18.97
C TYR A 317 18.86 13.59 20.13
N ASP A 318 19.46 12.68 20.90
CA ASP A 318 20.16 12.95 22.16
C ASP A 318 19.36 13.83 23.16
N LYS A 319 18.03 13.66 23.25
CA LYS A 319 17.17 14.33 24.24
C LYS A 319 16.71 13.44 25.39
N THR A 320 16.85 13.98 26.61
CA THR A 320 16.37 13.41 27.86
C THR A 320 14.93 13.86 28.17
N ASN A 321 14.19 13.07 28.94
CA ASN A 321 12.82 13.46 29.36
C ASN A 321 12.81 14.79 30.14
N ILE A 322 13.87 15.06 30.91
CA ILE A 322 14.01 16.28 31.73
C ILE A 322 14.10 17.54 30.86
N GLU A 323 14.89 17.52 29.77
CA GLU A 323 14.95 18.63 28.80
C GLU A 323 13.59 18.90 28.14
N VAL A 324 12.89 17.82 27.75
CA VAL A 324 11.59 17.90 27.09
C VAL A 324 10.51 18.42 28.04
N ASN A 325 10.44 17.89 29.27
CA ASN A 325 9.51 18.34 30.31
C ASN A 325 9.74 19.83 30.63
N ALA A 326 10.99 20.25 30.84
CA ALA A 326 11.33 21.64 31.12
C ALA A 326 10.87 22.61 30.02
N LYS A 327 11.04 22.24 28.74
CA LYS A 327 10.50 23.03 27.60
C LYS A 327 8.97 23.00 27.54
N CYS A 328 8.33 21.84 27.70
CA CYS A 328 6.87 21.73 27.69
C CYS A 328 6.21 22.57 28.80
N ASN A 329 6.81 22.59 30.00
CA ASN A 329 6.37 23.41 31.12
C ASN A 329 6.55 24.92 30.82
N ALA A 330 7.70 25.32 30.26
CA ALA A 330 7.93 26.71 29.83
C ALA A 330 6.95 27.18 28.73
N SER A 331 6.54 26.27 27.83
CA SER A 331 5.51 26.51 26.81
C SER A 331 4.07 26.34 27.32
N GLY A 332 3.88 25.98 28.60
CA GLY A 332 2.56 25.84 29.24
C GLY A 332 1.68 24.72 28.67
N SER A 333 2.27 23.61 28.20
CA SER A 333 1.47 22.52 27.60
C SER A 333 0.69 21.72 28.66
N PRO A 334 -0.54 21.26 28.38
CA PRO A 334 -1.36 20.49 29.33
C PRO A 334 -0.96 19.00 29.42
N HIS A 335 0.23 18.65 28.92
CA HIS A 335 0.72 17.27 28.78
C HIS A 335 2.14 17.09 29.33
N THR A 336 2.56 17.94 30.27
CA THR A 336 3.84 17.79 31.01
C THR A 336 4.00 16.43 31.66
N ASP A 337 2.90 15.88 32.16
CA ASP A 337 2.84 14.67 32.99
C ASP A 337 3.16 13.39 32.18
N LEU A 338 3.18 13.51 30.85
CA LEU A 338 3.57 12.45 29.90
C LEU A 338 5.09 12.15 29.93
N PHE A 339 5.90 13.09 30.43
CA PHE A 339 7.36 13.01 30.43
C PHE A 339 7.87 12.90 31.87
N PRO A 340 8.19 11.68 32.38
CA PRO A 340 8.69 11.51 33.74
C PRO A 340 10.05 12.22 33.91
N LEU A 341 10.36 12.65 35.13
CA LEU A 341 11.58 13.43 35.43
C LEU A 341 12.84 12.54 35.55
N ASP A 342 12.95 11.55 34.67
CA ASP A 342 14.06 10.59 34.61
C ASP A 342 15.10 10.97 33.55
N ASN A 343 16.37 10.73 33.86
CA ASN A 343 17.51 11.00 32.97
C ASN A 343 17.72 9.90 31.91
N SER A 344 16.66 9.18 31.52
CA SER A 344 16.65 8.22 30.43
C SER A 344 16.38 8.90 29.08
N THR A 345 16.72 8.20 28.00
CA THR A 345 16.31 8.59 26.63
C THR A 345 14.81 8.43 26.48
N LEU A 346 14.17 9.41 25.83
CA LEU A 346 12.71 9.44 25.66
C LEU A 346 12.25 8.36 24.67
N GLN A 347 11.43 7.41 25.13
CA GLN A 347 10.70 6.50 24.24
C GLN A 347 9.62 7.28 23.49
N VAL A 348 9.80 7.50 22.19
CA VAL A 348 8.88 8.29 21.35
C VAL A 348 7.81 7.39 20.73
N ASP A 349 6.61 7.94 20.61
CA ASP A 349 5.45 7.39 19.90
C ASP A 349 4.71 8.53 19.18
N ILE A 350 3.70 8.22 18.35
CA ILE A 350 2.96 9.22 17.56
C ILE A 350 2.34 10.33 18.44
N PHE A 351 1.90 10.00 19.67
CA PHE A 351 1.25 10.93 20.58
C PHE A 351 2.28 11.89 21.22
N LYS A 352 3.34 11.35 21.82
CA LYS A 352 4.47 12.13 22.34
C LYS A 352 5.10 12.99 21.25
N GLY A 353 5.22 12.46 20.03
CA GLY A 353 5.71 13.18 18.85
C GLY A 353 4.97 14.50 18.64
N GLY A 354 3.63 14.43 18.53
CA GLY A 354 2.78 15.63 18.40
C GLY A 354 2.86 16.59 19.58
N VAL A 355 2.95 16.06 20.81
CA VAL A 355 3.09 16.88 22.03
C VAL A 355 4.41 17.66 22.03
N VAL A 356 5.56 17.02 21.73
CA VAL A 356 6.86 17.70 21.71
C VAL A 356 6.95 18.72 20.58
N LEU A 357 6.43 18.41 19.39
CA LEU A 357 6.31 19.39 18.30
C LEU A 357 5.51 20.62 18.76
N GLY A 358 4.38 20.40 19.45
CA GLY A 358 3.60 21.45 20.09
C GLY A 358 4.38 22.27 21.13
N CYS A 359 5.22 21.63 21.95
CA CYS A 359 6.03 22.29 22.98
C CYS A 359 7.21 23.10 22.41
N PHE A 360 7.85 22.62 21.33
CA PHE A 360 9.07 23.22 20.76
C PHE A 360 8.78 24.26 19.67
N PHE A 361 7.82 23.97 18.79
CA PHE A 361 7.53 24.78 17.59
C PHE A 361 6.14 25.47 17.65
N GLY A 362 5.39 25.23 18.73
CA GLY A 362 4.13 25.89 19.04
C GLY A 362 2.90 25.07 18.65
N PRO A 363 1.70 25.45 19.16
CA PRO A 363 0.51 24.61 19.08
C PRO A 363 0.03 24.30 17.65
N ALA A 364 0.40 25.13 16.66
CA ALA A 364 0.10 24.85 15.25
C ALA A 364 0.71 23.53 14.77
N ALA A 365 1.93 23.21 15.18
CA ALA A 365 2.64 21.99 14.80
C ALA A 365 1.92 20.73 15.29
N LEU A 366 1.42 20.75 16.53
CA LEU A 366 0.63 19.66 17.11
C LEU A 366 -0.63 19.35 16.29
N TYR A 367 -1.36 20.38 15.85
CA TYR A 367 -2.55 20.19 15.02
C TYR A 367 -2.23 19.77 13.59
N ILE A 368 -1.15 20.29 12.99
CA ILE A 368 -0.73 19.94 11.62
C ILE A 368 -0.24 18.48 11.57
N TRP A 369 0.52 18.05 12.59
CA TRP A 369 0.87 16.65 12.85
C TRP A 369 -0.37 15.78 12.97
N ALA A 370 -1.32 16.13 13.84
CA ALA A 370 -2.53 15.35 14.06
C ALA A 370 -3.43 15.26 12.81
N ILE A 371 -3.48 16.30 11.98
CA ILE A 371 -4.16 16.27 10.66
C ILE A 371 -3.44 15.31 9.70
N GLY A 372 -2.10 15.30 9.68
CA GLY A 372 -1.30 14.39 8.85
C GLY A 372 -1.52 12.92 9.25
N ILE A 373 -1.47 12.62 10.55
CA ILE A 373 -1.75 11.28 11.10
C ILE A 373 -3.20 10.85 10.85
N LEU A 374 -4.17 11.77 10.94
CA LEU A 374 -5.56 11.46 10.58
C LEU A 374 -5.70 11.13 9.08
N ALA A 375 -4.99 11.84 8.19
CA ALA A 375 -5.01 11.52 6.76
C ALA A 375 -4.38 10.13 6.48
N ALA A 376 -3.26 9.81 7.14
CA ALA A 376 -2.63 8.49 7.09
C ALA A 376 -3.61 7.39 7.51
N GLY A 377 -4.16 7.49 8.73
CA GLY A 377 -5.11 6.53 9.32
C GLY A 377 -6.54 6.57 8.77
N GLN A 378 -6.79 7.32 7.70
CA GLN A 378 -8.01 7.17 6.89
C GLN A 378 -7.70 6.60 5.49
N SER A 379 -6.46 6.76 5.04
CA SER A 379 -6.00 6.18 3.78
C SER A 379 -5.68 4.67 3.91
N SER A 380 -5.13 4.23 5.04
CA SER A 380 -4.73 2.82 5.21
C SER A 380 -5.92 1.86 5.29
N THR A 381 -7.07 2.30 5.84
CA THR A 381 -8.31 1.53 6.04
C THR A 381 -8.77 0.93 4.74
N MET A 382 -8.72 1.77 3.71
CA MET A 382 -9.13 1.45 2.37
C MET A 382 -8.10 0.48 1.76
N THR A 383 -6.79 0.74 1.88
CA THR A 383 -5.76 -0.17 1.34
C THR A 383 -5.73 -1.54 2.03
N GLY A 384 -5.92 -1.63 3.35
CA GLY A 384 -5.98 -2.89 4.10
C GLY A 384 -7.20 -3.73 3.72
N THR A 385 -8.37 -3.09 3.59
CA THR A 385 -9.60 -3.78 3.18
C THR A 385 -9.58 -4.22 1.71
N TYR A 386 -9.03 -3.43 0.78
CA TYR A 386 -8.73 -3.87 -0.59
C TYR A 386 -7.73 -5.04 -0.58
N SER A 387 -6.62 -4.93 0.15
CA SER A 387 -5.57 -5.95 0.24
C SER A 387 -6.13 -7.29 0.70
N GLY A 388 -6.87 -7.28 1.81
CA GLY A 388 -7.50 -8.48 2.36
C GLY A 388 -8.47 -9.11 1.38
N GLN A 389 -9.25 -8.33 0.63
CA GLN A 389 -10.17 -8.89 -0.34
C GLN A 389 -9.46 -9.65 -1.45
N PHE A 390 -8.44 -9.06 -2.09
CA PHE A 390 -7.66 -9.76 -3.12
C PHE A 390 -6.87 -10.95 -2.56
N VAL A 391 -6.40 -10.87 -1.31
CA VAL A 391 -5.74 -11.98 -0.60
C VAL A 391 -6.71 -13.14 -0.36
N MET A 392 -7.90 -12.90 0.19
CA MET A 392 -8.86 -13.95 0.51
C MET A 392 -9.53 -14.54 -0.75
N GLU A 393 -9.95 -13.69 -1.70
CA GLU A 393 -10.51 -14.14 -2.98
C GLU A 393 -9.46 -14.94 -3.76
N GLY A 394 -8.20 -14.51 -3.78
CA GLY A 394 -7.12 -15.25 -4.46
C GLY A 394 -6.72 -16.55 -3.75
N PHE A 395 -6.30 -16.49 -2.48
CA PHE A 395 -5.76 -17.67 -1.78
C PHE A 395 -6.82 -18.75 -1.49
N LEU A 396 -8.06 -18.37 -1.18
CA LEU A 396 -9.11 -19.31 -0.78
C LEU A 396 -10.21 -19.54 -1.84
N ASN A 397 -10.27 -18.73 -2.90
CA ASN A 397 -11.41 -18.68 -3.84
C ASN A 397 -12.76 -18.39 -3.15
N LEU A 398 -12.72 -17.77 -1.96
CA LEU A 398 -13.90 -17.52 -1.12
C LEU A 398 -14.44 -16.11 -1.36
N ARG A 399 -15.63 -16.03 -1.98
CA ARG A 399 -16.34 -14.76 -2.23
C ARG A 399 -17.20 -14.39 -1.02
N TRP A 400 -16.91 -13.27 -0.37
CA TRP A 400 -17.68 -12.74 0.76
C TRP A 400 -18.18 -11.33 0.43
N SER A 401 -19.35 -10.95 0.93
CA SER A 401 -19.82 -9.55 0.87
C SER A 401 -18.81 -8.59 1.50
N ARG A 402 -18.43 -7.55 0.75
CA ARG A 402 -17.47 -6.50 1.17
C ARG A 402 -17.75 -6.03 2.60
N PHE A 403 -19.01 -5.63 2.86
CA PHE A 403 -19.50 -5.16 4.16
C PHE A 403 -19.22 -6.14 5.31
N ALA A 404 -19.56 -7.42 5.14
CA ALA A 404 -19.42 -8.41 6.20
C ALA A 404 -17.94 -8.71 6.49
N ARG A 405 -17.09 -8.71 5.45
CA ARG A 405 -15.65 -8.93 5.58
C ARG A 405 -14.96 -7.74 6.26
N VAL A 406 -15.27 -6.52 5.83
CA VAL A 406 -14.71 -5.28 6.39
C VAL A 406 -15.11 -5.11 7.87
N LEU A 407 -16.39 -5.36 8.20
CA LEU A 407 -16.85 -5.35 9.59
C LEU A 407 -16.15 -6.41 10.45
N LEU A 408 -15.83 -7.59 9.89
CA LEU A 408 -15.11 -8.62 10.63
C LEU A 408 -13.65 -8.24 10.90
N THR A 409 -12.89 -7.81 9.89
CA THR A 409 -11.46 -7.44 10.09
C THR A 409 -11.34 -6.26 11.05
N ARG A 410 -12.17 -5.22 10.87
CA ARG A 410 -12.26 -4.08 11.81
C ARG A 410 -12.66 -4.53 13.21
N SER A 411 -13.61 -5.44 13.38
CA SER A 411 -13.97 -5.95 14.72
C SER A 411 -12.81 -6.69 15.39
N ILE A 412 -12.03 -7.45 14.63
CA ILE A 412 -10.87 -8.22 15.14
C ILE A 412 -9.71 -7.29 15.53
N ALA A 413 -9.52 -6.15 14.85
CA ALA A 413 -8.49 -5.16 15.17
C ALA A 413 -8.93 -4.15 16.26
N ILE A 414 -10.20 -3.74 16.24
CA ILE A 414 -10.78 -2.81 17.22
C ILE A 414 -10.91 -3.46 18.60
N PHE A 415 -11.19 -4.76 18.70
CA PHE A 415 -11.30 -5.45 19.99
C PHE A 415 -10.01 -5.38 20.86
N PRO A 416 -8.81 -5.80 20.39
CA PRO A 416 -7.58 -5.70 21.17
C PRO A 416 -7.15 -4.25 21.41
N THR A 417 -7.28 -3.36 20.41
CA THR A 417 -6.89 -1.94 20.57
C THR A 417 -7.79 -1.23 21.59
N LEU A 418 -9.10 -1.51 21.61
CA LEU A 418 -10.03 -1.00 22.62
C LEU A 418 -9.74 -1.57 24.01
N LEU A 419 -9.35 -2.85 24.13
CA LEU A 419 -8.93 -3.42 25.42
C LEU A 419 -7.66 -2.73 25.95
N VAL A 420 -6.63 -2.55 25.12
CA VAL A 420 -5.41 -1.84 25.55
C VAL A 420 -5.75 -0.39 25.92
N ALA A 421 -6.55 0.33 25.12
CA ALA A 421 -6.97 1.71 25.39
C ALA A 421 -7.91 1.90 26.61
N ILE A 422 -8.38 0.81 27.24
CA ILE A 422 -9.18 0.83 28.48
C ILE A 422 -8.37 0.33 29.69
N PHE A 423 -7.47 -0.65 29.50
CA PHE A 423 -6.80 -1.37 30.60
C PHE A 423 -5.28 -1.13 30.72
N GLN A 424 -4.66 -0.37 29.82
CA GLN A 424 -3.21 -0.15 29.78
C GLN A 424 -2.85 1.31 29.47
N ASP A 425 -1.73 1.78 30.02
CA ASP A 425 -1.14 3.06 29.63
C ASP A 425 -0.47 3.01 28.25
N VAL A 426 -0.39 4.18 27.61
CA VAL A 426 0.05 4.38 26.20
C VAL A 426 1.35 3.66 25.85
N GLN A 427 2.29 3.52 26.80
CA GLN A 427 3.59 2.88 26.58
C GLN A 427 3.51 1.43 26.04
N HIS A 428 2.42 0.70 26.31
CA HIS A 428 2.25 -0.67 25.80
C HIS A 428 1.74 -0.73 24.35
N LEU A 429 1.25 0.37 23.78
CA LEU A 429 0.85 0.43 22.36
C LEU A 429 2.09 0.44 21.45
N THR A 430 3.13 1.19 21.80
CA THR A 430 4.39 1.32 21.06
C THR A 430 5.12 -0.01 20.91
N GLY A 431 5.29 -0.77 21.99
CA GLY A 431 5.93 -2.09 21.94
C GLY A 431 5.15 -3.12 21.11
N MET A 432 3.83 -2.95 20.99
CA MET A 432 3.00 -3.75 20.08
C MET A 432 3.20 -3.32 18.61
N ASN A 433 3.33 -2.03 18.33
CA ASN A 433 3.65 -1.53 16.99
C ASN A 433 5.01 -2.04 16.49
N ASP A 434 6.05 -1.97 17.33
CA ASP A 434 7.39 -2.45 17.00
C ASP A 434 7.38 -3.96 16.72
N PHE A 435 6.70 -4.74 17.56
CA PHE A 435 6.52 -6.19 17.35
C PHE A 435 5.75 -6.52 16.07
N LEU A 436 4.72 -5.74 15.71
CA LEU A 436 3.98 -5.91 14.46
C LEU A 436 4.84 -5.61 13.24
N ASN A 437 5.65 -4.54 13.26
CA ASN A 437 6.57 -4.20 12.17
C ASN A 437 7.67 -5.26 11.99
N VAL A 438 8.20 -5.83 13.08
CA VAL A 438 9.13 -6.98 13.03
C VAL A 438 8.41 -8.24 12.51
N LEU A 439 7.18 -8.52 12.94
CA LEU A 439 6.41 -9.66 12.43
C LEU A 439 6.16 -9.53 10.91
N GLN A 440 5.93 -8.33 10.41
CA GLN A 440 5.85 -8.04 8.97
C GLN A 440 7.19 -8.25 8.25
N SER A 441 8.31 -7.78 8.82
CA SER A 441 9.66 -7.94 8.23
C SER A 441 10.10 -9.42 8.14
N MET A 442 9.60 -10.27 9.05
CA MET A 442 9.87 -11.71 9.03
C MET A 442 9.08 -12.51 7.98
N GLN A 443 8.00 -11.97 7.40
CA GLN A 443 7.16 -12.77 6.46
C GLN A 443 7.86 -13.15 5.15
N PRO A 444 8.63 -12.25 4.49
CA PRO A 444 9.47 -12.63 3.34
C PRO A 444 10.48 -13.73 3.69
N GLU A 445 11.09 -13.65 4.87
CA GLU A 445 12.07 -14.65 5.33
C GLU A 445 11.43 -16.00 5.64
N GLN A 446 10.26 -16.02 6.30
CA GLN A 446 9.52 -17.26 6.58
C GLN A 446 9.07 -17.97 5.30
N CYS A 447 8.77 -17.23 4.22
CA CYS A 447 8.54 -17.81 2.90
C CYS A 447 9.82 -18.49 2.34
N GLY A 448 11.00 -17.92 2.61
CA GLY A 448 12.30 -18.55 2.35
C GLY A 448 12.60 -19.75 3.26
N ALA A 449 12.22 -19.70 4.54
CA ALA A 449 12.36 -20.83 5.47
C ALA A 449 11.48 -22.02 5.05
N LEU A 450 10.28 -21.78 4.53
CA LEU A 450 9.43 -22.80 3.89
C LEU A 450 10.07 -23.43 2.64
N ARG A 451 10.93 -22.68 1.92
CA ARG A 451 11.75 -23.18 0.80
C ARG A 451 12.98 -23.97 1.26
N ALA A 452 13.52 -23.69 2.45
CA ALA A 452 14.67 -24.38 3.04
C ALA A 452 14.29 -25.62 3.89
N GLY A 453 13.09 -25.64 4.49
CA GLY A 453 12.65 -26.60 5.51
C GLY A 453 12.34 -28.03 5.07
N GLY A 454 12.89 -28.50 3.94
CA GLY A 454 12.93 -29.93 3.62
C GLY A 454 11.64 -30.60 3.14
N LEU A 455 10.54 -29.87 2.89
CA LEU A 455 9.38 -30.42 2.18
C LEU A 455 9.72 -30.60 0.69
N ALA A 456 9.84 -31.86 0.26
CA ALA A 456 10.39 -32.25 -1.03
C ALA A 456 9.55 -31.80 -2.25
N LEU A 457 9.74 -30.55 -2.69
CA LEU A 457 9.12 -29.94 -3.87
C LEU A 457 10.19 -29.44 -4.84
N HIS A 458 10.79 -30.38 -5.57
CA HIS A 458 11.93 -30.19 -6.46
C HIS A 458 11.63 -29.39 -7.76
N SER A 459 10.50 -28.68 -7.80
CA SER A 459 9.82 -28.19 -9.01
C SER A 459 9.09 -26.84 -8.85
N LEU A 460 9.43 -26.05 -7.83
CA LEU A 460 8.90 -24.67 -7.70
C LEU A 460 9.61 -23.70 -8.68
N PRO A 461 8.87 -22.86 -9.43
CA PRO A 461 9.47 -21.83 -10.28
C PRO A 461 10.08 -20.67 -9.46
N LYS A 462 11.05 -19.98 -10.05
CA LYS A 462 11.88 -18.94 -9.42
C LYS A 462 11.13 -17.62 -9.15
N LEU A 463 10.22 -17.60 -8.18
CA LEU A 463 9.48 -16.38 -7.78
C LEU A 463 9.74 -15.94 -6.32
N CYS A 464 10.08 -16.86 -5.41
CA CYS A 464 10.52 -16.52 -4.04
C CYS A 464 12.03 -16.25 -4.02
N VAL A 465 12.44 -15.06 -4.46
CA VAL A 465 13.83 -14.59 -4.37
C VAL A 465 14.10 -14.19 -2.91
N LEU A 466 15.09 -14.82 -2.27
CA LEU A 466 15.58 -14.39 -0.96
C LEU A 466 16.39 -13.09 -1.12
N PRO A 467 16.42 -12.18 -0.12
CA PRO A 467 17.30 -11.02 -0.14
C PRO A 467 18.78 -11.38 -0.37
N GLY A 468 19.23 -12.54 0.12
CA GLY A 468 20.57 -13.09 -0.11
C GLY A 468 20.82 -13.73 -1.49
N GLU A 469 19.82 -13.81 -2.37
CA GLU A 469 19.99 -14.17 -3.80
C GLU A 469 20.09 -12.92 -4.71
N LEU A 470 20.28 -11.74 -4.10
CA LEU A 470 20.27 -10.41 -4.76
C LEU A 470 21.57 -9.59 -4.56
N LEU A 471 22.62 -10.22 -4.01
CA LEU A 471 23.99 -9.70 -3.88
C LEU A 471 24.95 -10.45 -4.81
#